data_AF-A0A1Q7IRT8-F1
#
_entry.id   AF-A0A1Q7IRT8-F1
#
_cell.length_a   1.000
_cell.length_b   1.000
_cell.length_c   1.000
_cell.angle_alpha   90.00
_cell.angle_beta   90.00
_cell.angle_gamma   90.00
#
_symmetry.space_group_name_H-M   'P 1'
#
loop_
_entity.id
_entity.type
_entity.pdbx_description
1 polymer ?
#
loop_
_entity_poly.entity_id
_entity_poly.type
_entity_poly.pdbx_seq_one_letter_code
_entity_poly.pdbx_strand_id
1 'polypeptide(L)'
;MDLRGSWHYEGTQSSPSTATLSGTLRITSQTGQDFYGDLSVTETDVGSGSVRDLSGAVTGCALDATSVDFGALFTVEAAARRHLGTVKMDVTMDSITNGTWLESGPSGPIASGTFKSARQSGP
;
A
#
# COMPACT_ATOMS: atom_id res chain seq x y z
N MET A 1 -7.37 11.68 -11.99
CA MET A 1 -6.91 10.30 -12.20
C MET A 1 -7.96 9.32 -11.69
N ASP A 2 -8.14 8.18 -12.34
CA ASP A 2 -9.00 7.09 -11.85
C ASP A 2 -8.11 5.97 -11.28
N LEU A 3 -8.20 5.74 -9.97
CA LEU A 3 -7.40 4.76 -9.26
C LEU A 3 -8.14 3.46 -9.00
N ARG A 4 -9.45 3.40 -9.29
CA ARG A 4 -10.26 2.19 -9.05
C ARG A 4 -9.73 1.01 -9.83
N GLY A 5 -9.75 -0.16 -9.23
CA GLY A 5 -9.25 -1.41 -9.82
C GLY A 5 -8.38 -2.20 -8.85
N SER A 6 -7.84 -3.30 -9.37
CA SER A 6 -6.91 -4.15 -8.62
C SER A 6 -5.48 -3.83 -9.04
N TRP A 7 -4.58 -3.83 -8.07
CA TRP A 7 -3.18 -3.49 -8.24
C TRP A 7 -2.34 -4.55 -7.55
N HIS A 8 -1.41 -5.15 -8.29
CA HIS A 8 -0.38 -6.00 -7.71
C HIS A 8 0.51 -5.13 -6.82
N TYR A 9 0.57 -5.44 -5.54
CA TYR A 9 1.34 -4.71 -4.55
C TYR A 9 2.62 -5.49 -4.23
N GLU A 10 3.75 -4.79 -4.25
CA GLU A 10 5.05 -5.30 -3.81
C GLU A 10 5.67 -4.31 -2.82
N GLY A 11 6.01 -4.77 -1.63
CA GLY A 11 6.58 -3.98 -0.56
C GLY A 11 7.86 -4.59 0.02
N THR A 12 8.68 -3.76 0.63
CA THR A 12 9.83 -4.16 1.43
C THR A 12 9.79 -3.39 2.73
N GLN A 13 9.77 -4.10 3.85
CA GLN A 13 9.99 -3.52 5.17
C GLN A 13 11.50 -3.40 5.41
N SER A 14 11.94 -2.23 5.90
CA SER A 14 13.33 -1.97 6.27
C SER A 14 13.54 -1.89 7.78
N SER A 15 12.49 -1.64 8.55
CA SER A 15 12.50 -1.55 10.01
C SER A 15 11.20 -2.14 10.58
N PRO A 16 11.23 -2.85 11.71
CA PRO A 16 12.41 -3.14 12.54
C PRO A 16 13.27 -4.31 12.03
N SER A 17 12.69 -5.20 11.22
CA SER A 17 13.38 -6.28 10.51
C SER A 17 13.05 -6.24 9.03
N THR A 18 13.92 -6.80 8.20
CA THR A 18 13.68 -6.88 6.77
C THR A 18 12.62 -7.93 6.47
N ALA A 19 11.57 -7.52 5.77
CA ALA A 19 10.52 -8.41 5.28
C ALA A 19 10.09 -8.03 3.87
N THR A 20 9.63 -8.99 3.09
CA THR A 20 9.00 -8.75 1.79
C THR A 20 7.49 -8.87 1.92
N LEU A 21 6.75 -7.97 1.26
CA LEU A 21 5.30 -7.99 1.20
C LEU A 21 4.86 -8.17 -0.26
N SER A 22 3.95 -9.09 -0.53
CA SER A 22 3.37 -9.27 -1.86
C SER A 22 1.88 -9.50 -1.76
N GLY A 23 1.10 -8.88 -2.64
CA GLY A 23 -0.34 -9.07 -2.63
C GLY A 23 -1.10 -8.17 -3.59
N THR A 24 -2.30 -7.75 -3.16
CA THR A 24 -3.23 -6.97 -3.96
C THR A 24 -3.75 -5.77 -3.16
N LEU A 25 -3.58 -4.57 -3.72
CA LEU A 25 -4.31 -3.37 -3.36
C LEU A 25 -5.53 -3.28 -4.27
N ARG A 26 -6.73 -3.25 -3.70
CA ARG A 26 -7.98 -3.11 -4.45
C ARG A 26 -8.68 -1.83 -4.07
N ILE A 27 -8.81 -0.92 -5.03
CA ILE A 27 -9.55 0.34 -4.86
C ILE A 27 -10.94 0.15 -5.46
N THR A 28 -11.95 0.11 -4.59
CA THR A 28 -13.33 -0.26 -4.95
C THR A 28 -14.21 0.95 -5.23
N SER A 29 -13.93 2.09 -4.62
CA SER A 29 -14.65 3.34 -4.86
C SER A 29 -13.71 4.54 -4.87
N GLN A 30 -14.10 5.57 -5.63
CA GLN A 30 -13.42 6.86 -5.66
C GLN A 30 -14.46 7.95 -5.89
N THR A 31 -14.43 8.98 -5.05
CA THR A 31 -15.30 10.15 -5.11
C THR A 31 -14.42 11.41 -5.11
N GLY A 32 -14.29 12.04 -6.26
CA GLY A 32 -13.32 13.14 -6.42
C GLY A 32 -11.88 12.64 -6.23
N GLN A 33 -11.19 13.22 -5.24
CA GLN A 33 -9.83 12.81 -4.89
C GLN A 33 -9.81 11.66 -3.88
N ASP A 34 -10.87 11.45 -3.09
CA ASP A 34 -10.90 10.43 -2.05
C ASP A 34 -11.21 9.06 -2.63
N PHE A 35 -10.54 8.02 -2.13
CA PHE A 35 -10.76 6.64 -2.53
C PHE A 35 -10.76 5.67 -1.34
N TYR A 36 -11.44 4.54 -1.55
CA TYR A 36 -11.64 3.51 -0.55
C TYR A 36 -11.40 2.13 -1.16
N GLY A 37 -10.96 1.20 -0.33
CA GLY A 37 -10.58 -0.13 -0.79
C GLY A 37 -10.12 -1.06 0.31
N ASP A 38 -9.33 -2.04 -0.10
CA ASP A 38 -8.67 -3.01 0.78
C ASP A 38 -7.25 -3.32 0.29
N LEU A 39 -6.39 -3.68 1.22
CA LEU A 39 -5.05 -4.18 0.95
C LEU A 39 -4.92 -5.55 1.62
N SER A 40 -4.58 -6.56 0.82
CA SER A 40 -4.28 -7.91 1.28
C SER A 40 -2.88 -8.29 0.81
N VAL A 41 -1.99 -8.63 1.73
CA VAL A 41 -0.60 -8.99 1.45
C VAL A 41 -0.14 -10.16 2.32
N THR A 42 0.77 -10.95 1.79
CA THR A 42 1.56 -11.90 2.55
C THR A 42 2.91 -11.26 2.85
N GLU A 43 3.24 -11.15 4.12
CA GLU A 43 4.53 -10.70 4.64
C GLU A 43 5.42 -11.92 4.90
N THR A 44 6.67 -11.85 4.48
CA THR A 44 7.69 -12.87 4.74
C THR A 44 8.92 -12.21 5.35
N ASP A 45 9.21 -12.52 6.60
CA ASP A 45 10.42 -12.02 7.29
C ASP A 45 11.67 -12.71 6.71
N VAL A 46 12.64 -11.92 6.26
CA VAL A 46 13.81 -12.42 5.54
C VAL A 46 14.78 -13.17 6.47
N GLY A 47 14.85 -12.79 7.75
CA GLY A 47 15.77 -13.41 8.70
C GLY A 47 15.29 -14.78 9.21
N SER A 48 14.01 -14.86 9.58
CA SER A 48 13.40 -16.05 10.17
C SER A 48 12.68 -16.95 9.16
N GLY A 49 12.30 -16.42 8.00
CA GLY A 49 11.42 -17.08 7.04
C GLY A 49 9.96 -17.16 7.50
N SER A 50 9.59 -16.49 8.60
CA SER A 50 8.22 -16.46 9.10
C SER A 50 7.28 -15.81 8.09
N VAL A 51 6.12 -16.40 7.88
CA VAL A 51 5.09 -15.90 6.96
C VAL A 51 3.85 -15.49 7.73
N ARG A 52 3.28 -14.33 7.39
CA ARG A 52 2.05 -13.81 7.98
C ARG A 52 1.21 -13.11 6.93
N ASP A 53 -0.10 -13.36 6.96
CA ASP A 53 -1.05 -12.64 6.11
C ASP A 53 -1.58 -11.40 6.81
N LEU A 54 -1.66 -10.30 6.06
CA LEU A 54 -2.19 -9.01 6.48
C LEU A 54 -3.33 -8.65 5.55
N SER A 55 -4.50 -8.30 6.11
CA SER A 55 -5.61 -7.75 5.34
C SER A 55 -6.30 -6.62 6.11
N GLY A 56 -6.68 -5.57 5.39
CA GLY A 56 -7.17 -4.34 6.01
C GLY A 56 -7.89 -3.40 5.06
N ALA A 57 -8.69 -2.52 5.62
CA ALA A 57 -9.34 -1.45 4.87
C ALA A 57 -8.31 -0.39 4.45
N VAL A 58 -8.50 0.18 3.26
CA VAL A 58 -7.72 1.29 2.74
C VAL A 58 -8.61 2.52 2.61
N THR A 59 -8.12 3.64 3.12
CA THR A 59 -8.69 4.97 2.89
C THR A 59 -7.58 5.90 2.45
N GLY A 60 -7.81 6.68 1.41
CA GLY A 60 -6.78 7.57 0.88
C GLY A 60 -7.32 8.67 -0.01
N CYS A 61 -6.39 9.49 -0.50
CA CYS A 61 -6.68 10.54 -1.44
C CYS A 61 -5.59 10.69 -2.51
N ALA A 62 -6.04 11.12 -3.68
CA ALA A 62 -5.24 11.66 -4.76
C ALA A 62 -4.80 13.08 -4.40
N LEU A 63 -3.55 13.29 -3.98
CA LEU A 63 -3.06 14.61 -3.59
C LEU A 63 -2.99 15.58 -4.79
N ASP A 64 -2.58 15.07 -5.94
CA ASP A 64 -2.50 15.79 -7.21
C ASP A 64 -2.67 14.79 -8.38
N ALA A 65 -2.26 15.14 -9.60
CA ALA A 65 -2.39 14.25 -10.75
C ALA A 65 -1.41 13.06 -10.75
N THR A 66 -0.41 13.07 -9.88
CA THR A 66 0.74 12.16 -9.83
C THR A 66 1.02 11.59 -8.44
N SER A 67 0.30 12.00 -7.39
CA SER A 67 0.64 11.63 -6.00
C SER A 67 -0.56 11.07 -5.27
N VAL A 68 -0.33 10.02 -4.47
CA VAL A 68 -1.35 9.39 -3.61
C VAL A 68 -0.88 9.26 -2.18
N ASP A 69 -1.79 9.49 -1.25
CA ASP A 69 -1.60 9.28 0.19
C ASP A 69 -2.74 8.40 0.71
N PHE A 70 -2.41 7.27 1.34
CA PHE A 70 -3.43 6.37 1.86
C PHE A 70 -3.00 5.64 3.13
N GLY A 71 -3.94 5.44 4.04
CA GLY A 71 -3.79 4.56 5.19
C GLY A 71 -4.29 3.15 4.86
N ALA A 72 -3.55 2.13 5.31
CA ALA A 72 -4.04 0.77 5.43
C ALA A 72 -4.19 0.42 6.91
N LEU A 73 -5.40 0.08 7.34
CA LEU A 73 -5.68 -0.39 8.70
C LEU A 73 -5.82 -1.91 8.68
N PHE A 74 -4.71 -2.61 8.94
CA PHE A 74 -4.70 -4.06 8.99
C PHE A 74 -5.40 -4.58 10.24
N THR A 75 -6.24 -5.60 10.06
CA THR A 75 -7.07 -6.19 11.13
C THR A 75 -6.28 -6.78 12.29
N VAL A 76 -5.03 -7.18 12.03
CA VAL A 76 -4.11 -7.82 12.99
C VAL A 76 -3.05 -6.86 13.54
N GLU A 77 -3.05 -5.60 13.14
CA GLU A 77 -2.07 -4.60 13.56
C GLU A 77 -2.69 -3.55 14.49
N ALA A 78 -1.86 -3.02 15.38
CA ALA A 78 -2.28 -2.02 16.35
C ALA A 78 -2.38 -0.61 15.76
N ALA A 79 -1.75 -0.38 14.60
CA ALA A 79 -1.64 0.93 13.97
C ALA A 79 -1.91 0.87 12.46
N ALA A 80 -2.36 2.00 11.91
CA ALA A 80 -2.48 2.14 10.46
C ALA A 80 -1.11 2.38 9.84
N ARG A 81 -0.88 1.78 8.66
CA ARG A 81 0.28 2.07 7.83
C ARG A 81 -0.09 3.18 6.84
N ARG A 82 0.51 4.36 6.98
CA ARG A 82 0.35 5.46 6.02
C ARG A 82 1.33 5.26 4.87
N HIS A 83 0.83 5.32 3.66
CA HIS A 83 1.53 5.14 2.41
C HIS A 83 1.54 6.45 1.63
N LEU A 84 2.68 6.78 1.05
CA LEU A 84 2.83 7.89 0.11
C LEU A 84 3.53 7.36 -1.14
N GLY A 85 2.96 7.60 -2.32
CA GLY A 85 3.54 7.12 -3.57
C GLY A 85 3.27 8.03 -4.76
N THR A 86 4.05 7.83 -5.82
CA THR A 86 3.90 8.56 -7.08
C THR A 86 3.24 7.68 -8.13
N VAL A 87 2.06 8.08 -8.59
CA VAL A 87 1.39 7.51 -9.74
C VAL A 87 2.12 7.93 -11.01
N LYS A 88 2.61 6.95 -11.76
CA LYS A 88 3.21 7.21 -13.06
C LYS A 88 2.11 7.53 -14.07
N MET A 89 2.09 8.77 -14.54
CA MET A 89 1.19 9.19 -15.61
C MET A 89 1.78 8.84 -16.98
N ASP A 90 1.45 7.65 -17.47
CA ASP A 90 1.37 7.38 -18.91
C ASP A 90 -0.10 7.24 -19.33
N VAL A 91 -0.34 6.82 -20.57
CA VAL A 91 -1.70 6.70 -21.14
C VAL A 91 -2.62 5.83 -20.26
N THR A 92 -2.05 4.92 -19.48
CA THR A 92 -2.79 3.89 -18.73
C THR A 92 -2.84 4.11 -17.22
N MET A 93 -2.03 5.01 -16.64
CA MET A 93 -1.87 5.18 -15.18
C MET A 93 -1.75 3.82 -14.48
N ASP A 94 -0.77 3.03 -14.92
CA ASP A 94 -0.67 1.60 -14.62
C ASP A 94 0.20 1.30 -13.39
N SER A 95 0.85 2.29 -12.80
CA SER A 95 1.83 2.03 -11.75
C SER A 95 1.93 3.13 -10.69
N ILE A 96 2.13 2.70 -9.46
CA ILE A 96 2.57 3.49 -8.32
C ILE A 96 4.04 3.13 -8.07
N THR A 97 4.90 4.13 -8.07
CA THR A 97 6.35 4.02 -7.92
C THR A 97 6.84 4.95 -6.82
N ASN A 98 8.09 4.78 -6.39
CA ASN A 98 8.71 5.55 -5.31
C ASN A 98 7.87 5.58 -4.02
N GLY A 99 7.13 4.49 -3.76
CA GLY A 99 6.25 4.38 -2.63
C GLY A 99 7.04 4.21 -1.34
N THR A 100 6.62 4.91 -0.30
CA THR A 100 7.08 4.72 1.08
C THR A 100 5.88 4.49 1.98
N TRP A 101 6.08 3.75 3.05
CA TRP A 101 5.07 3.59 4.08
C TRP A 101 5.68 3.64 5.47
N LEU A 102 4.86 4.11 6.42
CA LEU A 102 5.20 4.26 7.82
C LEU A 102 4.03 3.77 8.67
N GLU A 103 4.31 2.82 9.56
CA GLU A 103 3.43 2.46 10.66
C GLU A 103 3.82 3.28 11.89
N SER A 104 2.87 4.03 12.44
CA SER A 104 3.11 4.87 13.62
C SER A 104 2.23 4.44 14.78
N GLY A 105 2.87 4.13 15.92
CA GLY A 105 2.20 3.86 17.17
C GLY A 105 2.09 5.09 18.08
N PRO A 106 1.50 4.92 19.28
CA PRO A 106 1.38 5.99 20.28
C PRO A 106 2.72 6.61 20.71
N SER A 107 3.82 5.84 20.60
CA SER A 107 5.17 6.24 21.01
C SER A 107 6.12 6.58 19.86
N GLY A 108 5.63 6.63 18.62
CA GLY A 108 6.43 6.92 17.41
C GLY A 108 6.40 5.80 16.37
N PRO A 109 7.29 5.85 15.36
CA PRO A 109 7.39 4.84 14.31
C PRO A 109 7.59 3.43 14.85
N ILE A 110 6.77 2.48 14.38
CA ILE A 110 6.86 1.05 14.70
C ILE A 110 7.60 0.32 13.58
N ALA A 111 7.17 0.56 12.33
CA ALA A 111 7.71 -0.10 11.15
C ALA A 111 7.71 0.85 9.96
N SER A 112 8.59 0.60 9.01
CA SER A 112 8.69 1.41 7.79
C SER A 112 9.19 0.61 6.62
N GLY A 113 8.89 1.08 5.41
CA GLY A 113 9.36 0.43 4.20
C GLY A 113 9.07 1.21 2.93
N THR A 114 9.35 0.54 1.82
CA THR A 114 9.04 1.00 0.48
C THR A 114 8.02 0.10 -0.18
N PHE A 115 7.31 0.62 -1.17
CA PHE A 115 6.42 -0.17 -2.00
C PHE A 115 6.37 0.33 -3.44
N LYS A 116 5.88 -0.54 -4.31
CA LYS A 116 5.39 -0.21 -5.64
C LYS A 116 4.09 -0.97 -5.88
N SER A 117 3.29 -0.52 -6.82
CA SER A 117 2.11 -1.26 -7.24
C SER A 117 1.89 -1.13 -8.73
N ALA A 118 1.45 -2.20 -9.38
CA ALA A 118 1.13 -2.20 -10.80
C ALA A 118 -0.32 -2.62 -10.99
N ARG A 119 -1.09 -1.83 -11.74
CA ARG A 119 -2.49 -2.11 -12.07
C ARG A 119 -2.55 -3.47 -12.75
N GLN A 120 -3.34 -4.37 -12.18
CA GLN A 120 -3.64 -5.64 -12.82
C GLN A 120 -4.58 -5.33 -13.96
N SER A 121 -4.17 -5.67 -15.19
CA SER A 121 -5.13 -5.76 -16.29
C SER A 121 -6.22 -6.73 -15.86
N GLY A 122 -7.47 -6.28 -15.86
CA GLY A 122 -8.60 -7.21 -15.85
C GLY A 122 -8.54 -8.12 -17.08
N PRO A 123 -9.28 -9.23 -17.09
CA PRO A 123 -9.55 -9.93 -18.35
C PRO A 123 -10.13 -8.98 -19.41
#